data_AF-A0A318DRK5-F1
#
_entry.id   AF-A0A318DRK5-F1
#
_cell.length_a   1.000
_cell.length_b   1.000
_cell.length_c   1.000
_cell.angle_alpha   90.00
_cell.angle_beta   90.00
_cell.angle_gamma   90.00
#
_symmetry.space_group_name_H-M   'P 1'
#
loop_
_entity.id
_entity.type
_entity.pdbx_description
1 polymer ?
#
loop_
_entity_poly.entity_id
_entity_poly.type
_entity_poly.pdbx_seq_one_letter_code
_entity_poly.pdbx_strand_id
1 'polypeptide(L)'
;MKRSLVILLAFLGVAPSLPAQEAPMDATHLGLRVFVPNAFSGVQKADEAPRYPKGILTTAELYSGVAAGIRVRGKACTDVTEAHAIDANGERIEVTCADGGHYVVQPLSGEVQAK
;
A
#
# COMPACT_ATOMS: atom_id res chain seq x y z
N MET A 1 42.78 35.05 -27.60
CA MET A 1 41.53 34.65 -28.29
C MET A 1 41.52 33.13 -28.29
N LYS A 2 40.55 32.34 -27.82
CA LYS A 2 39.12 32.52 -27.56
C LYS A 2 38.76 31.40 -26.56
N ARG A 3 38.18 31.73 -25.40
CA ARG A 3 37.70 30.74 -24.41
C ARG A 3 36.37 30.19 -24.91
N SER A 4 36.29 28.91 -25.26
CA SER A 4 35.01 28.25 -25.57
C SER A 4 34.46 27.64 -24.29
N LEU A 5 33.47 28.33 -23.72
CA LEU A 5 32.66 27.90 -22.60
C LEU A 5 31.61 26.91 -23.16
N VAL A 6 31.79 25.61 -22.94
CA VAL A 6 30.74 24.63 -23.23
C VAL A 6 29.80 24.61 -22.02
N ILE A 7 28.67 25.29 -22.15
CA ILE A 7 27.55 25.26 -21.21
C ILE A 7 26.90 23.89 -21.35
N LEU A 8 27.20 22.97 -20.43
CA LEU A 8 26.40 21.75 -20.25
C LEU A 8 25.08 22.17 -19.59
N LEU A 9 24.00 22.23 -20.39
CA LEU A 9 22.65 22.38 -19.88
C LEU A 9 22.31 21.17 -19.01
N ALA A 10 22.11 21.43 -17.72
CA ALA A 10 21.40 20.52 -16.84
C ALA A 10 19.95 20.40 -17.33
N PHE A 11 19.65 19.33 -18.06
CA PHE A 11 18.28 18.84 -18.18
C PHE A 11 17.86 18.34 -16.79
N LEU A 12 17.33 19.23 -15.96
CA LEU A 12 16.43 18.81 -14.88
C LEU A 12 15.19 18.24 -15.57
N GLY A 13 15.18 16.92 -15.74
CA GLY A 13 13.98 16.18 -16.08
C GLY A 13 12.95 16.43 -15.00
N VAL A 14 11.97 17.28 -15.30
CA VAL A 14 10.73 17.34 -14.52
C VAL A 14 10.04 16.01 -14.77
N ALA A 15 10.27 15.04 -13.89
CA ALA A 15 9.48 13.82 -13.88
C ALA A 15 8.01 14.25 -13.68
N PRO A 16 7.08 13.88 -14.57
CA PRO A 16 5.68 14.20 -14.36
C PRO A 16 5.24 13.48 -13.08
N SER A 17 4.92 14.26 -12.05
CA SER A 17 4.19 13.76 -10.89
C SER A 17 2.83 13.29 -11.38
N LEU A 18 2.70 12.00 -11.66
CA LEU A 18 1.42 11.37 -11.93
C LEU A 18 0.48 11.72 -10.77
N PRO A 19 -0.76 12.15 -11.06
CA PRO A 19 -1.71 12.45 -10.00
C PRO A 19 -1.90 11.18 -9.17
N ALA A 20 -1.79 11.33 -7.84
CA ALA A 20 -2.02 10.22 -6.92
C ALA A 20 -3.45 9.72 -7.12
N GLN A 21 -3.59 8.45 -7.51
CA GLN A 21 -4.87 7.86 -7.83
C GLN A 21 -5.63 7.58 -6.52
N GLU A 22 -6.85 8.10 -6.42
CA GLU A 22 -7.76 7.77 -5.32
C GLU A 22 -7.99 6.26 -5.28
N ALA A 23 -7.93 5.68 -4.07
CA ALA A 23 -8.21 4.27 -3.89
C ALA A 23 -9.66 3.99 -4.31
N PRO A 24 -9.91 3.02 -5.21
CA PRO A 24 -11.26 2.65 -5.62
C PRO A 24 -12.18 2.35 -4.43
N MET A 25 -13.48 2.42 -4.67
CA MET A 25 -14.52 2.06 -3.68
C MET A 25 -15.18 0.71 -4.02
N ASP A 26 -14.40 -0.21 -4.59
CA ASP A 26 -14.81 -1.59 -4.86
C ASP A 26 -14.62 -2.50 -3.62
N ALA A 27 -15.09 -3.74 -3.71
CA ALA A 27 -15.02 -4.72 -2.62
C ALA A 27 -13.59 -4.95 -2.11
N THR A 28 -12.61 -5.03 -3.01
CA THR A 28 -11.19 -5.17 -2.65
C THR A 28 -10.74 -4.01 -1.78
N HIS A 29 -10.89 -2.78 -2.27
CA HIS A 29 -10.34 -1.62 -1.58
C HIS A 29 -11.13 -1.26 -0.31
N LEU A 30 -12.44 -1.52 -0.28
CA LEU A 30 -13.24 -1.41 0.94
C LEU A 30 -12.79 -2.43 1.99
N GLY A 31 -12.58 -3.69 1.61
CA GLY A 31 -12.03 -4.69 2.53
C GLY A 31 -10.63 -4.32 3.01
N LEU A 32 -9.72 -3.84 2.15
CA LEU A 32 -8.40 -3.37 2.58
C LEU A 32 -8.46 -2.22 3.58
N ARG A 33 -9.40 -1.26 3.42
CA ARG A 33 -9.60 -0.18 4.39
C ARG A 33 -10.04 -0.69 5.77
N VAL A 34 -10.81 -1.77 5.81
CA VAL A 34 -11.22 -2.44 7.05
C VAL A 34 -10.08 -3.27 7.64
N PHE A 35 -9.30 -3.94 6.79
CA PHE A 35 -8.16 -4.76 7.19
C PHE A 35 -7.15 -3.94 7.97
N VAL A 36 -6.77 -2.76 7.48
CA VAL A 36 -5.68 -1.97 8.06
C VAL A 36 -5.86 -1.78 9.56
N PRO A 37 -6.90 -1.11 10.10
CA PRO A 37 -7.04 -0.95 11.54
C PRO A 37 -7.16 -2.29 12.30
N ASN A 38 -7.82 -3.29 11.71
CA ASN A 38 -7.99 -4.60 12.35
C ASN A 38 -6.69 -5.41 12.43
N ALA A 39 -5.75 -5.22 11.50
CA ALA A 39 -4.44 -5.86 11.55
C ALA A 39 -3.60 -5.38 12.76
N PHE A 40 -3.85 -4.15 13.23
CA PHE A 40 -3.20 -3.58 14.42
C PHE A 40 -3.99 -3.82 15.71
N SER A 41 -5.21 -4.36 15.62
CA SER A 41 -6.00 -4.73 16.79
C SER A 41 -5.38 -5.93 17.50
N GLY A 42 -5.23 -5.81 18.83
CA GLY A 42 -4.75 -6.88 19.69
C GLY A 42 -3.27 -7.24 19.53
N VAL A 43 -2.47 -6.43 18.82
CA VAL A 43 -1.01 -6.58 18.74
C VAL A 43 -0.31 -5.52 19.59
N GLN A 44 0.90 -5.84 20.07
CA GLN A 44 1.72 -4.91 20.87
C GLN A 44 2.18 -3.66 20.10
N LYS A 45 1.92 -3.60 18.78
CA LYS A 45 2.33 -2.53 17.86
C LYS A 45 1.18 -1.63 17.39
N ALA A 46 0.11 -1.54 18.17
CA ALA A 46 -1.08 -0.80 17.78
C ALA A 46 -0.83 0.71 17.54
N ASP A 47 0.22 1.26 18.15
CA ASP A 47 0.69 2.63 17.99
C ASP A 47 1.40 2.88 16.64
N GLU A 48 1.85 1.82 15.96
CA GLU A 48 2.41 1.86 14.60
C GLU A 48 1.31 1.91 13.51
N ALA A 49 0.02 1.88 13.89
CA ALA A 49 -1.09 1.88 12.94
C ALA A 49 -1.05 3.13 12.03
N PRO A 50 -1.15 2.96 10.70
CA PRO A 50 -1.17 4.06 9.76
C PRO A 50 -2.26 5.07 10.08
N ARG A 51 -1.91 6.37 10.09
CA ARG A 51 -2.86 7.47 10.21
C ARG A 51 -3.20 7.99 8.82
N TYR A 52 -4.35 7.57 8.30
CA TYR A 52 -4.83 8.05 7.02
C TYR A 52 -5.29 9.52 7.07
N PRO A 53 -5.16 10.26 5.96
CA PRO A 53 -5.64 11.63 5.89
C PRO A 53 -7.15 11.70 6.13
N LYS A 54 -7.62 12.82 6.71
CA LYS A 54 -9.04 13.16 6.78
C LYS A 54 -9.47 13.70 5.41
N GLY A 55 -9.53 12.84 4.39
CA GLY A 55 -9.79 13.23 3.02
C GLY A 55 -9.66 12.06 2.05
N ILE A 56 -9.25 12.37 0.81
CA ILE A 56 -9.02 11.35 -0.22
C ILE A 56 -7.88 10.44 0.24
N LEU A 57 -8.18 9.14 0.32
CA LEU A 57 -7.19 8.10 0.54
C LEU A 57 -6.75 7.58 -0.82
N THR A 58 -5.45 7.66 -1.11
CA THR A 58 -4.88 7.16 -2.36
C THR A 58 -4.62 5.65 -2.30
N THR A 59 -4.55 4.99 -3.46
CA THR A 59 -4.21 3.56 -3.52
C THR A 59 -2.85 3.30 -2.88
N ALA A 60 -1.87 4.16 -3.11
CA ALA A 60 -0.53 4.03 -2.54
C ALA A 60 -0.53 4.11 -1.01
N GLU A 61 -1.28 5.06 -0.43
CA GLU A 61 -1.43 5.15 1.03
C GLU A 61 -2.11 3.90 1.60
N LEU A 62 -3.19 3.45 0.96
CA LEU A 62 -3.91 2.26 1.38
C LEU A 62 -2.99 1.02 1.32
N TYR A 63 -2.27 0.83 0.22
CA TYR A 63 -1.37 -0.30 -0.01
C TYR A 63 -0.18 -0.30 0.96
N SER A 64 0.40 0.87 1.23
CA SER A 64 1.40 1.03 2.28
C SER A 64 0.88 0.62 3.65
N GLY A 65 -0.36 0.99 3.98
CA GLY A 65 -0.97 0.58 5.26
C GLY A 65 -1.29 -0.91 5.33
N VAL A 66 -1.68 -1.53 4.21
CA VAL A 66 -1.86 -2.98 4.10
C VAL A 66 -0.53 -3.72 4.29
N ALA A 67 0.55 -3.27 3.65
CA ALA A 67 1.89 -3.83 3.85
C ALA A 67 2.33 -3.73 5.32
N ALA A 68 2.07 -2.58 5.97
CA ALA A 68 2.31 -2.43 7.41
C ALA A 68 1.48 -3.41 8.25
N GLY A 69 0.19 -3.57 7.94
CA GLY A 69 -0.70 -4.55 8.57
C GLY A 69 -0.19 -5.98 8.45
N ILE A 70 0.28 -6.36 7.27
CA ILE A 70 0.88 -7.68 7.00
C ILE A 70 2.15 -7.89 7.83
N ARG A 71 3.00 -6.85 7.96
CA ARG A 71 4.23 -6.90 8.76
C ARG A 71 3.97 -7.03 10.26
N VAL A 72 3.00 -6.30 10.82
CA VAL A 72 2.69 -6.44 12.26
C VAL A 72 2.08 -7.79 12.60
N ARG A 73 1.54 -8.51 11.61
CA ARG A 73 1.13 -9.91 11.71
C ARG A 73 2.27 -10.92 11.44
N GLY A 74 3.52 -10.45 11.42
CA GLY A 74 4.71 -11.29 11.38
C GLY A 74 5.07 -11.83 10.00
N LYS A 75 4.57 -11.22 8.92
CA LYS A 75 4.89 -11.60 7.53
C LYS A 75 5.81 -10.56 6.89
N ALA A 76 6.51 -10.95 5.83
CA ALA A 76 7.35 -10.04 5.05
C ALA A 76 6.52 -9.44 3.92
N CYS A 77 6.26 -8.14 3.98
CA CYS A 77 5.63 -7.40 2.89
C CYS A 77 6.13 -5.97 2.92
N THR A 78 7.03 -5.66 1.99
CA THR A 78 7.66 -4.33 1.93
C THR A 78 6.71 -3.29 1.37
N ASP A 79 6.01 -3.63 0.30
CA ASP A 79 4.97 -2.82 -0.33
C ASP A 79 3.99 -3.74 -1.07
N VAL A 80 2.76 -3.29 -1.30
CA VAL A 80 1.76 -4.05 -2.07
C VAL A 80 1.81 -3.62 -3.52
N THR A 81 1.92 -4.58 -4.44
CA THR A 81 1.89 -4.31 -5.89
C THR A 81 0.52 -4.58 -6.49
N GLU A 82 -0.21 -5.54 -5.93
CA GLU A 82 -1.52 -5.95 -6.42
C GLU A 82 -2.37 -6.48 -5.27
N ALA A 83 -3.68 -6.23 -5.35
CA ALA A 83 -4.66 -6.85 -4.48
C ALA A 83 -5.97 -7.14 -5.23
N HIS A 84 -6.61 -8.26 -4.91
CA HIS A 84 -7.94 -8.58 -5.44
C HIS A 84 -8.78 -9.37 -4.43
N ALA A 85 -10.04 -8.99 -4.27
CA ALA A 85 -11.01 -9.76 -3.51
C ALA A 85 -11.25 -11.11 -4.19
N ILE A 86 -11.21 -12.18 -3.40
CA ILE A 86 -11.55 -13.54 -3.87
C ILE A 86 -13.01 -13.91 -3.63
N ASP A 87 -13.75 -13.04 -2.94
CA ASP A 87 -15.18 -13.11 -2.75
C ASP A 87 -15.84 -11.76 -3.10
N ALA A 88 -17.17 -11.77 -3.24
CA ALA A 88 -17.93 -10.59 -3.66
C ALA A 88 -17.96 -9.47 -2.61
N ASN A 89 -17.64 -9.77 -1.36
CA ASN A 89 -17.80 -8.87 -0.22
C ASN A 89 -16.48 -8.26 0.24
N GLY A 90 -15.34 -8.73 -0.29
CA GLY A 90 -14.02 -8.35 0.17
C GLY A 90 -13.68 -8.92 1.56
N GLU A 91 -14.29 -10.03 1.97
CA GLU A 91 -14.01 -10.69 3.26
C GLU A 91 -12.69 -11.46 3.25
N ARG A 92 -12.23 -11.84 2.06
CA ARG A 92 -10.93 -12.41 1.80
C ARG A 92 -10.34 -11.72 0.59
N ILE A 93 -9.09 -11.27 0.73
CA ILE A 93 -8.39 -10.53 -0.30
C ILE A 93 -7.02 -11.14 -0.49
N GLU A 94 -6.70 -11.48 -1.73
CA GLU A 94 -5.34 -11.84 -2.11
C GLU A 94 -4.51 -10.58 -2.30
N VAL A 95 -3.30 -10.60 -1.75
CA VAL A 95 -2.35 -9.49 -1.77
C VAL A 95 -1.01 -10.03 -2.26
N THR A 96 -0.46 -9.37 -3.28
CA THR A 96 0.90 -9.61 -3.77
C THR A 96 1.80 -8.47 -3.32
N CYS A 97 2.92 -8.82 -2.71
CA CYS A 97 3.91 -7.88 -2.21
C CYS A 97 5.10 -7.76 -3.18
N ALA A 98 5.76 -6.60 -3.19
CA ALA A 98 6.89 -6.30 -4.06
C ALA A 98 8.11 -7.22 -3.86
N ASP A 99 8.22 -7.85 -2.69
CA ASP A 99 9.24 -8.84 -2.33
C ASP A 99 8.87 -10.27 -2.74
N GLY A 100 7.75 -10.46 -3.46
CA GLY A 100 7.28 -11.75 -3.94
C GLY A 100 6.40 -12.52 -2.94
N GLY A 101 6.09 -11.93 -1.78
CA GLY A 101 5.15 -12.52 -0.83
C GLY A 101 3.72 -12.53 -1.39
N HIS A 102 3.04 -13.67 -1.30
CA HIS A 102 1.63 -13.81 -1.63
C HIS A 102 0.83 -14.18 -0.38
N TYR A 103 -0.18 -13.38 -0.07
CA TYR A 103 -0.94 -13.50 1.16
C TYR A 103 -2.44 -13.46 0.90
N VAL A 104 -3.20 -14.13 1.75
CA VAL A 104 -4.64 -13.91 1.90
C VAL A 104 -4.85 -13.16 3.20
N VAL A 105 -5.42 -11.96 3.12
CA VAL A 105 -5.83 -11.17 4.28
C VAL A 105 -7.32 -11.35 4.53
N GLN A 106 -7.70 -11.35 5.81
CA GLN A 106 -9.09 -11.39 6.26
C GLN A 106 -9.43 -10.07 6.95
N PRO A 107 -10.10 -9.11 6.26
CA PRO A 107 -10.25 -7.76 6.77
C PRO A 107 -10.92 -7.63 8.14
N LEU A 108 -11.94 -8.43 8.43
CA LEU A 108 -12.68 -8.31 9.69
C LEU A 108 -11.86 -8.81 10.89
N SER A 109 -11.09 -9.89 10.73
CA SER A 109 -10.24 -10.42 11.80
C SER A 109 -8.87 -9.76 11.87
N GLY A 110 -8.43 -9.13 10.77
CA GLY A 110 -7.08 -8.59 10.63
C GLY A 110 -6.00 -9.68 10.47
N GLU A 111 -6.40 -10.93 10.23
CA GLU A 111 -5.49 -12.07 10.07
C GLU A 111 -4.86 -12.11 8.68
N VAL A 112 -3.68 -12.73 8.61
CA VAL A 112 -2.89 -12.87 7.38
C VAL A 112 -2.39 -14.30 7.25
N GLN A 113 -2.72 -14.95 6.14
CA GLN A 113 -2.29 -16.30 5.79
C GLN A 113 -1.37 -16.25 4.59
N ALA A 114 -0.29 -17.05 4.58
CA ALA A 114 0.50 -17.23 3.36
C ALA A 114 -0.32 -18.06 2.37
N LYS A 115 -0.29 -17.66 1.09
CA LYS A 115 -0.92 -18.42 0.00
C LYS A 115 -0.01 -19.54 -0.49
#